data_AF-A0A0G1X4W3-F1
#
_entry.id   AF-A0A0G1X4W3-F1
#
_cell.length_a   1.000
_cell.length_b   1.000
_cell.length_c   1.000
_cell.angle_alpha   90.00
_cell.angle_beta   90.00
_cell.angle_gamma   90.00
#
_symmetry.space_group_name_H-M   'P 1'
#
loop_
_entity.id
_entity.type
_entity.pdbx_description
1 polymer ?
#
loop_
_entity_poly.entity_id
_entity_poly.type
_entity_poly.pdbx_seq_one_letter_code
_entity_poly.pdbx_strand_id
1 'polypeptide(L)'
;MASKKRRAWKAFRVDSKGRLRFMFHPHQGTTVVPFGVWLKTKARWVRNPGKRRGKAFRSGFHCFLNKQRMATFKKVTKKEYLVLPVWVRGLRPKPRTIVNAYLAQELYVPRRRRDD
;
A
#
# COMPACT_ATOMS: atom_id res chain seq x y z
N MET A 1 7.87 15.58 15.21
CA MET A 1 6.47 15.16 15.44
C MET A 1 6.26 13.75 14.90
N ALA A 2 5.88 12.78 15.74
CA ALA A 2 5.54 11.45 15.26
C ALA A 2 4.20 11.50 14.50
N SER A 3 4.19 11.07 13.24
CA SER A 3 2.97 11.07 12.43
C SER A 3 1.92 10.12 13.05
N LYS A 4 0.70 10.61 13.27
CA LYS A 4 -0.42 9.85 13.87
C LYS A 4 -0.68 8.57 13.06
N LYS A 5 -0.69 7.42 13.74
CA LYS A 5 -1.06 6.14 13.10
C LYS A 5 -2.54 6.15 12.75
N ARG A 6 -2.89 5.60 11.58
CA ARG A 6 -4.29 5.48 11.12
C ARG A 6 -4.54 4.08 10.57
N ARG A 7 -5.77 3.57 10.76
CA ARG A 7 -6.22 2.33 10.11
C ARG A 7 -6.46 2.60 8.62
N ALA A 8 -6.05 1.67 7.78
CA ALA A 8 -6.26 1.70 6.34
C ALA A 8 -6.38 0.28 5.79
N TRP A 9 -6.64 0.18 4.49
CA TRP A 9 -6.63 -1.08 3.75
C TRP A 9 -5.55 -1.03 2.68
N LYS A 10 -4.80 -2.11 2.50
CA LYS A 10 -3.77 -2.22 1.48
C LYS A 10 -3.91 -3.51 0.68
N ALA A 11 -3.80 -3.37 -0.63
CA ALA A 11 -3.73 -4.49 -1.56
C ALA A 11 -2.30 -5.06 -1.63
N PHE A 12 -2.22 -6.39 -1.65
CA PHE A 12 -1.01 -7.18 -1.73
C PHE A 12 -1.16 -8.26 -2.81
N ARG A 13 -0.05 -8.64 -3.43
CA ARG A 13 0.01 -9.89 -4.22
C ARG A 13 0.22 -11.05 -3.26
N VAL A 14 -0.23 -12.23 -3.65
CA VAL A 14 0.06 -13.48 -2.95
C VAL A 14 0.88 -14.33 -3.92
N ASP A 15 2.05 -14.81 -3.48
CA ASP A 15 2.85 -15.73 -4.29
C ASP A 15 2.35 -17.17 -4.16
N SER A 16 2.90 -18.09 -4.98
CA SER A 16 2.53 -19.52 -4.97
C SER A 16 2.79 -20.23 -3.63
N LYS A 17 3.58 -19.62 -2.74
CA LYS A 17 3.83 -20.12 -1.37
C LYS A 17 2.93 -19.45 -0.33
N GLY A 18 1.90 -18.70 -0.75
CA GLY A 18 0.97 -18.00 0.13
C GLY A 18 1.53 -16.74 0.80
N ARG A 19 2.72 -16.26 0.40
CA ARG A 19 3.36 -15.11 1.05
C ARG A 19 2.89 -13.80 0.43
N LEU A 20 2.68 -12.79 1.27
CA LEU A 20 2.34 -11.45 0.81
C LEU A 20 3.52 -10.80 0.11
N ARG A 21 3.27 -10.18 -1.04
CA ARG A 21 4.24 -9.37 -1.78
C ARG A 21 3.74 -7.97 -2.10
N PHE A 22 4.67 -7.03 -2.15
CA PHE A 22 4.40 -5.67 -2.63
C PHE A 22 4.09 -5.67 -4.14
N MET A 23 3.16 -4.82 -4.56
CA MET A 23 2.66 -4.80 -5.95
C MET A 23 3.66 -4.28 -6.99
N PHE A 24 4.54 -3.34 -6.62
CA PHE A 24 5.34 -2.58 -7.61
C PHE A 24 6.84 -2.60 -7.33
N HIS A 25 7.24 -2.36 -6.10
CA HIS A 25 8.65 -2.20 -5.75
C HIS A 25 9.00 -2.99 -4.49
N PRO A 26 10.20 -3.59 -4.45
CA PRO A 26 10.74 -4.08 -3.20
C PRO A 26 10.92 -2.91 -2.23
N HIS A 27 10.63 -3.16 -0.96
CA HIS A 27 10.85 -2.23 0.13
C HIS A 27 11.87 -2.87 1.08
N GLN A 28 12.91 -2.12 1.46
CA GLN A 28 14.01 -2.61 2.31
C GLN A 28 14.66 -3.92 1.80
N GLY A 29 14.89 -4.02 0.48
CA GLY A 29 15.61 -5.17 -0.10
C GLY A 29 14.77 -6.42 -0.32
N THR A 30 13.49 -6.43 0.08
CA THR A 30 12.59 -7.57 -0.12
C THR A 30 11.30 -7.19 -0.83
N THR A 31 10.76 -8.11 -1.62
CA THR A 31 9.41 -8.02 -2.19
C THR A 31 8.38 -8.66 -1.27
N VAL A 32 8.81 -9.50 -0.32
CA VAL A 32 7.97 -10.15 0.68
C VAL A 32 7.64 -9.15 1.78
N VAL A 33 6.38 -9.12 2.20
CA VAL A 33 5.92 -8.21 3.23
C VAL A 33 6.13 -8.86 4.61
N PRO A 34 7.04 -8.35 5.45
CA PRO A 34 7.16 -8.81 6.82
C PRO A 34 5.96 -8.33 7.66
N PHE A 35 5.61 -9.14 8.65
CA PHE A 35 4.51 -8.87 9.58
C PHE A 35 5.04 -8.36 10.92
N GLY A 36 4.25 -7.54 11.61
CA GLY A 36 4.57 -7.09 12.97
C GLY A 36 5.70 -6.07 13.06
N VAL A 37 6.11 -5.46 11.95
CA VAL A 37 7.14 -4.43 11.91
C VAL A 37 6.69 -3.22 11.11
N TRP A 38 7.18 -2.03 11.47
CA TRP A 38 6.96 -0.81 10.70
C TRP A 38 7.94 -0.75 9.53
N LEU A 39 7.39 -0.63 8.33
CA LEU A 39 8.13 -0.51 7.09
C LEU A 39 8.09 0.92 6.63
N LYS A 40 9.26 1.46 6.26
CA LYS A 40 9.40 2.81 5.72
C LYS A 40 9.62 2.75 4.22
N THR A 41 8.89 3.58 3.49
CA THR A 41 9.08 3.69 2.04
C THR A 41 10.43 4.36 1.73
N LYS A 42 11.11 3.92 0.66
CA LYS A 42 12.29 4.64 0.15
C LYS A 42 11.84 5.98 -0.37
N ALA A 43 12.45 7.06 0.11
CA ALA A 43 12.00 8.42 -0.17
C ALA A 43 12.52 8.89 -1.53
N ARG A 44 11.76 8.66 -2.61
CA ARG A 44 12.14 9.04 -3.97
C ARG A 44 11.00 9.73 -4.69
N TRP A 45 11.33 10.55 -5.69
CA TRP A 45 10.35 11.10 -6.61
C TRP A 45 10.01 10.06 -7.68
N VAL A 46 8.73 9.81 -7.89
CA VAL A 46 8.23 8.85 -8.88
C VAL A 46 7.19 9.53 -9.76
N ARG A 47 7.04 9.00 -10.98
CA ARG A 47 5.96 9.35 -11.90
C ARG A 47 5.04 8.13 -12.05
N ASN A 48 3.77 8.36 -12.40
CA ASN A 48 2.87 7.25 -12.69
C ASN A 48 3.39 6.48 -13.92
N PRO A 49 3.43 5.13 -13.90
CA PRO A 49 3.83 4.33 -15.05
C PRO A 49 3.00 4.70 -16.29
N GLY A 50 3.65 4.77 -17.46
CA GLY A 50 2.99 5.10 -18.72
C GLY A 50 2.69 6.59 -18.94
N LYS A 51 2.99 7.50 -17.99
CA LYS A 51 2.82 8.95 -18.19
C LYS A 51 4.18 9.64 -18.35
N ARG A 52 4.56 9.96 -19.60
CA ARG A 52 5.75 10.77 -19.95
C ARG A 52 5.64 12.23 -19.47
N ARG A 53 4.42 12.78 -19.40
CA ARG A 53 4.11 14.12 -18.86
C ARG A 53 3.29 14.02 -17.57
N GLY A 54 3.74 14.71 -16.51
CA GLY A 54 3.04 14.80 -15.22
C GLY A 54 3.93 15.18 -14.03
N LYS A 55 3.34 15.82 -13.00
CA LYS A 55 4.06 16.19 -11.77
C LYS A 55 4.58 14.93 -11.06
N ALA A 56 5.88 14.90 -10.78
CA ALA A 56 6.47 13.87 -9.94
C ALA A 56 5.87 13.97 -8.53
N PHE A 57 5.80 12.84 -7.84
CA PHE A 57 5.31 12.78 -6.46
C PHE A 57 6.21 11.90 -5.61
N ARG A 58 6.23 12.15 -4.29
CA ARG A 58 6.98 11.32 -3.37
C ARG A 58 6.39 9.90 -3.35
N SER A 59 7.23 8.89 -3.45
CA SER A 59 6.86 7.47 -3.33
C SER A 59 6.25 7.15 -1.96
N GLY A 60 5.32 6.20 -1.94
CA GLY A 60 4.70 5.73 -0.71
C GLY A 60 3.96 4.42 -0.92
N PHE A 61 3.53 3.82 0.18
CA PHE A 61 2.68 2.64 0.16
C PHE A 61 1.25 3.05 -0.23
N HIS A 62 0.75 2.49 -1.33
CA HIS A 62 -0.65 2.64 -1.70
C HIS A 62 -1.55 2.04 -0.61
N CYS A 63 -2.53 2.81 -0.17
CA CYS A 63 -3.56 2.39 0.77
C CYS A 63 -4.89 3.11 0.52
N PHE A 64 -5.96 2.55 1.06
CA PHE A 64 -7.32 3.08 1.00
C PHE A 64 -7.80 3.40 2.41
N LEU A 65 -8.49 4.53 2.58
CA LEU A 65 -9.02 4.96 3.89
C LEU A 65 -10.52 4.65 4.07
N ASN A 66 -11.19 4.11 3.04
CA ASN A 66 -12.60 3.77 3.07
C ASN A 66 -12.83 2.41 2.38
N LYS A 67 -13.66 1.55 2.99
CA LYS A 67 -14.07 0.23 2.47
C LYS A 67 -14.71 0.32 1.08
N GLN A 68 -15.49 1.36 0.78
CA GLN A 68 -16.10 1.56 -0.54
C GLN A 68 -15.02 1.68 -1.63
N ARG A 69 -13.97 2.47 -1.38
CA ARG A 69 -12.85 2.66 -2.34
C ARG A 69 -12.05 1.38 -2.56
N MET A 70 -11.86 0.61 -1.49
CA MET A 70 -11.31 -0.74 -1.60
C MET A 70 -12.18 -1.63 -2.49
N ALA A 71 -13.51 -1.59 -2.32
CA ALA A 71 -14.43 -2.40 -3.11
C ALA A 71 -14.37 -2.03 -4.60
N THR A 72 -14.32 -0.73 -4.93
CA THR A 72 -14.09 -0.26 -6.31
C THR A 72 -12.77 -0.79 -6.86
N PHE A 73 -11.68 -0.72 -6.10
CA PHE A 73 -10.40 -1.29 -6.52
C PHE A 73 -10.49 -2.79 -6.80
N LYS A 74 -11.13 -3.57 -5.91
CA LYS A 74 -11.32 -5.02 -6.11
C LYS A 74 -12.09 -5.35 -7.39
N LYS A 75 -13.10 -4.56 -7.76
CA LYS A 75 -13.84 -4.70 -9.03
C LYS A 75 -12.93 -4.48 -10.23
N VAL A 76 -12.14 -3.41 -10.23
CA VAL A 76 -11.23 -3.06 -11.33
C VAL A 76 -10.10 -4.08 -11.48
N THR A 77 -9.59 -4.64 -10.38
CA THR A 77 -8.48 -5.59 -10.41
C THR A 77 -8.91 -7.05 -10.42
N LYS A 78 -10.18 -7.36 -10.77
CA LYS A 78 -10.72 -8.72 -10.88
C LYS A 78 -10.36 -9.65 -9.70
N LYS A 79 -10.30 -9.11 -8.47
CA LYS A 79 -9.91 -9.84 -7.24
C LYS A 79 -8.50 -10.47 -7.22
N GLU A 80 -7.58 -10.09 -8.11
CA GLU A 80 -6.19 -10.61 -8.16
C GLU A 80 -5.35 -10.29 -6.91
N TYR A 81 -5.81 -9.36 -6.07
CA TYR A 81 -5.07 -8.88 -4.91
C TYR A 81 -5.80 -9.21 -3.60
N LEU A 82 -5.03 -9.67 -2.61
CA LEU A 82 -5.51 -9.79 -1.24
C LEU A 82 -5.45 -8.41 -0.59
N VAL A 83 -6.58 -7.93 -0.08
CA VAL A 83 -6.66 -6.65 0.64
C VAL A 83 -6.77 -6.92 2.13
N LEU A 84 -5.82 -6.39 2.91
CA LEU A 84 -5.79 -6.56 4.37
C LEU A 84 -5.89 -5.23 5.10
N PRO A 85 -6.45 -5.22 6.33
CA PRO A 85 -6.36 -4.08 7.22
C PRO A 85 -4.90 -3.88 7.66
N VAL A 86 -4.46 -2.62 7.67
CA VAL A 86 -3.10 -2.21 8.02
C VAL A 86 -3.11 -0.94 8.85
N TRP A 87 -1.97 -0.65 9.47
CA TRP A 87 -1.69 0.65 10.08
C TRP A 87 -0.73 1.44 9.21
N VAL A 88 -0.96 2.74 9.09
CA VAL A 88 -0.14 3.62 8.25
C VAL A 88 0.18 4.94 8.96
N ARG A 89 1.27 5.59 8.53
CA ARG A 89 1.66 6.96 8.94
C ARG A 89 2.16 7.76 7.73
N GLY A 90 2.20 9.08 7.87
CA GLY A 90 2.67 10.01 6.83
C GLY A 90 1.79 9.95 5.58
N LEU A 91 0.46 9.99 5.78
CA LEU A 91 -0.54 9.90 4.72
C LEU A 91 -0.59 11.19 3.90
N ARG A 92 -0.66 11.03 2.58
CA ARG A 92 -0.97 12.11 1.64
C ARG A 92 -1.85 11.59 0.49
N PRO A 93 -2.66 12.44 -0.12
CA PRO A 93 -3.38 12.07 -1.34
C PRO A 93 -2.41 11.63 -2.42
N LYS A 94 -2.70 10.52 -3.12
CA LYS A 94 -1.98 10.22 -4.36
C LYS A 94 -2.45 11.25 -5.40
N PRO A 95 -1.55 11.92 -6.14
CA PRO A 95 -1.99 12.81 -7.20
C PRO A 95 -2.67 12.03 -8.33
N ARG A 96 -3.82 12.54 -8.80
CA ARG A 96 -4.58 12.09 -9.98
C ARG A 96 -4.83 10.57 -9.99
N THR A 97 -5.70 10.10 -9.09
CA THR A 97 -6.10 8.69 -8.97
C THR A 97 -7.60 8.55 -9.21
N ILE A 98 -7.99 7.69 -10.14
CA ILE A 98 -9.41 7.33 -10.41
C ILE A 98 -10.08 6.72 -9.16
N VAL A 99 -9.31 6.04 -8.31
CA VAL A 99 -9.79 5.30 -7.13
C VAL A 99 -9.53 6.01 -5.79
N ASN A 100 -9.15 7.30 -5.80
CA ASN A 100 -8.79 8.08 -4.61
C ASN A 100 -7.90 7.33 -3.58
N ALA A 101 -6.84 6.67 -4.07
CA ALA A 101 -5.82 6.05 -3.23
C ALA A 101 -4.96 7.09 -2.50
N TYR A 102 -4.47 6.73 -1.32
CA TYR A 102 -3.49 7.50 -0.56
C TYR A 102 -2.11 6.86 -0.64
N LEU A 103 -1.09 7.67 -0.38
CA LEU A 103 0.29 7.22 -0.21
C LEU A 103 0.68 7.42 1.25
N ALA A 104 1.04 6.32 1.91
CA ALA A 104 1.61 6.33 3.24
C ALA A 104 3.15 6.29 3.18
N GLN A 105 3.81 6.99 4.10
CA GLN A 105 5.26 6.92 4.26
C GLN A 105 5.67 5.65 5.00
N GLU A 106 4.88 5.24 5.98
CA GLU A 106 5.12 4.05 6.79
C GLU A 106 3.90 3.12 6.76
N LEU A 107 4.17 1.82 6.82
CA LEU A 107 3.20 0.75 6.77
C LEU A 107 3.52 -0.28 7.85
N TYR A 108 2.51 -0.72 8.58
CA TYR A 108 2.58 -1.85 9.49
C TYR A 108 1.46 -2.82 9.13
N VAL A 109 1.87 -4.06 8.82
CA VAL A 109 0.94 -5.17 8.60
C VAL A 109 0.87 -5.95 9.91
N PRO A 110 -0.28 -5.97 10.61
CA PRO A 110 -0.43 -6.74 11.83
C PRO A 110 -0.10 -8.21 11.59
N ARG A 111 0.57 -8.86 12.55
CA ARG A 111 0.66 -10.32 12.55
C ARG A 111 -0.77 -10.86 12.41
N ARG A 112 -0.99 -11.80 11.49
CA ARG A 112 -2.20 -12.62 11.56
C ARG A 112 -2.19 -13.21 12.97
N ARG A 113 -3.25 -12.97 13.75
CA ARG A 113 -3.51 -13.87 14.86
C ARG A 113 -3.59 -15.26 14.19
N ARG A 114 -2.66 -16.15 14.52
CA ARG A 114 -3.04 -17.56 14.65
C ARG A 114 -4.11 -17.53 15.73
N ASP A 115 -5.17 -18.29 15.58
CA ASP A 115 -6.41 -18.23 16.37
C ASP A 115 -7.47 -17.35 15.69
N ASP A 116 -8.01 -17.90 14.60
CA ASP A 116 -9.45 -18.11 14.38
C ASP A 116 -9.59 -19.39 13.54
#